data_AF-A0A8H4V6C6-F1
#
_entry.id   AF-A0A8H4V6C6-F1
#
_cell.length_a   1.000
_cell.length_b   1.000
_cell.length_c   1.000
_cell.angle_alpha   90.00
_cell.angle_beta   90.00
_cell.angle_gamma   90.00
#
_symmetry.space_group_name_H-M   'P 1'
#
loop_
_entity.id
_entity.type
_entity.pdbx_description
1 polymer ?
#
loop_
_entity_poly.entity_id
_entity_poly.type
_entity_poly.pdbx_seq_one_letter_code
_entity_poly.pdbx_strand_id
1 'polypeptide(L)'
;MSYIISPMRGVKVNRDDMTHEEAGWASRTDLEGGHRQKIYYAAVKNTYVPSMSADPRPRPMIAESDFLDTCNKSVPIFILHGDPYQRMALFTTILHIYIYRRWFRPYRSDIEGDRFICKFIIPRDLPDNSPTSQSNIDALLYLHGDLCTQVESCHSIYDQQLARTDDDISFQERLRLLTIRNHKFYVLQPLFRALLVVFSPADWSNEDSSAIGKVPVTIVRTGIEDGLSEPLTFEPIADKITSYLSHGAVRCSLETAIDFVMLLEAREAAAFGLNPDPAAVWKMMFDGRIYKTLRPTEPTIGPSSRFVDTSQITKWSGPGENWDSVLPRWEVYQFGREKQRLDSTDGGGDGAS
;
A
#
# COMPACT_ATOMS: atom_id res chain seq x y z
N MET A 1 -34.56 -1.89 -0.93
CA MET A 1 -34.23 -3.20 -1.53
C MET A 1 -33.08 -3.01 -2.50
N SER A 2 -31.87 -3.40 -2.10
CA SER A 2 -30.66 -3.26 -2.94
C SER A 2 -30.48 -4.53 -3.76
N TYR A 3 -30.62 -4.42 -5.08
CA TYR A 3 -30.33 -5.50 -6.03
C TYR A 3 -28.86 -5.46 -6.44
N ILE A 4 -28.28 -6.62 -6.80
CA ILE A 4 -26.99 -6.70 -7.52
C ILE A 4 -27.21 -7.35 -8.88
N ILE A 5 -26.32 -7.11 -9.84
CA ILE A 5 -26.26 -7.93 -11.06
C ILE A 5 -25.34 -9.11 -10.76
N SER A 6 -25.90 -10.33 -10.70
CA SER A 6 -25.12 -11.54 -10.45
C SER A 6 -24.37 -11.94 -11.72
N PRO A 7 -23.04 -12.15 -11.68
CA PRO A 7 -22.29 -12.65 -12.84
C PRO A 7 -22.64 -14.11 -13.17
N MET A 8 -23.19 -14.87 -12.21
CA MET A 8 -23.60 -16.26 -12.41
C MET A 8 -24.92 -16.36 -13.18
N ARG A 9 -25.86 -15.47 -12.88
CA ARG A 9 -27.21 -15.48 -13.50
C ARG A 9 -27.38 -14.46 -14.62
N GLY A 10 -26.47 -13.48 -14.74
CA GLY A 10 -26.55 -12.40 -15.73
C GLY A 10 -27.74 -11.44 -15.53
N VAL A 11 -28.45 -11.53 -14.40
CA VAL A 11 -29.66 -10.75 -14.10
C VAL A 11 -29.58 -10.09 -12.72
N LYS A 12 -30.50 -9.16 -12.45
CA LYS A 12 -30.65 -8.56 -11.12
C LYS A 12 -31.17 -9.60 -10.14
N VAL A 13 -30.50 -9.74 -9.00
CA VAL A 13 -30.85 -10.63 -7.90
C VAL A 13 -31.07 -9.79 -6.64
N ASN A 14 -32.17 -10.05 -5.92
CA ASN A 14 -32.39 -9.45 -4.60
C ASN A 14 -31.39 -10.06 -3.60
N ARG A 15 -30.92 -9.28 -2.63
CA ARG A 15 -30.00 -9.75 -1.60
C ARG A 15 -30.51 -10.96 -0.81
N ASP A 16 -31.82 -11.01 -0.58
CA ASP A 16 -32.45 -12.12 0.15
C ASP A 16 -32.50 -13.42 -0.68
N ASP A 17 -32.37 -13.34 -2.01
CA ASP A 17 -32.49 -14.47 -2.95
C ASP A 17 -31.13 -14.95 -3.48
N MET A 18 -30.03 -14.42 -2.94
CA MET A 18 -28.67 -14.80 -3.33
C MET A 18 -28.37 -16.23 -2.90
N THR A 19 -27.73 -17.00 -3.78
CA THR A 19 -27.08 -18.24 -3.35
C THR A 19 -25.90 -17.95 -2.42
N HIS A 20 -25.40 -18.99 -1.76
CA HIS A 20 -24.17 -18.91 -0.97
C HIS A 20 -22.99 -18.35 -1.80
N GLU A 21 -22.82 -18.86 -3.02
CA GLU A 21 -21.76 -18.43 -3.93
C GLU A 21 -21.96 -16.98 -4.38
N GLU A 22 -23.19 -16.54 -4.67
CA GLU A 22 -23.49 -15.15 -5.04
C GLU A 22 -23.20 -14.18 -3.88
N ALA A 23 -23.52 -14.57 -2.64
CA ALA A 23 -23.21 -13.79 -1.45
C ALA A 23 -21.70 -13.72 -1.18
N GLY A 24 -20.98 -14.82 -1.40
CA GLY A 24 -19.52 -14.86 -1.36
C GLY A 24 -18.89 -13.91 -2.38
N TRP A 25 -19.33 -13.98 -3.64
CA TRP A 25 -18.89 -13.07 -4.69
C TRP A 25 -19.16 -11.61 -4.35
N ALA A 26 -20.39 -11.27 -3.96
CA ALA A 26 -20.77 -9.91 -3.62
C ALA A 26 -19.91 -9.35 -2.48
N SER A 27 -19.71 -10.15 -1.42
CA SER A 27 -18.86 -9.77 -0.29
C SER A 27 -17.41 -9.55 -0.72
N ARG A 28 -16.86 -10.45 -1.55
CA ARG A 28 -15.48 -10.35 -2.02
C ARG A 28 -15.26 -9.09 -2.85
N THR A 29 -16.13 -8.80 -3.82
CA THR A 29 -15.93 -7.65 -4.70
C THR A 29 -16.13 -6.31 -3.96
N ASP A 30 -16.99 -6.26 -2.94
CA ASP A 30 -17.11 -5.10 -2.04
C ASP A 30 -15.81 -4.87 -1.25
N LEU A 31 -15.21 -5.94 -0.71
CA LEU A 31 -13.93 -5.86 0.01
C LEU A 31 -12.78 -5.41 -0.91
N GLU A 32 -12.72 -5.92 -2.14
CA GLU A 32 -11.72 -5.49 -3.12
C GLU A 32 -11.84 -4.00 -3.44
N GLY A 33 -13.06 -3.50 -3.65
CA GLY A 33 -13.32 -2.09 -3.88
C GLY A 33 -12.90 -1.22 -2.69
N GLY A 34 -13.29 -1.62 -1.48
CA GLY A 34 -12.93 -0.92 -0.25
C GLY A 34 -11.42 -0.91 0.02
N HIS A 35 -10.77 -2.06 -0.17
CA HIS A 35 -9.31 -2.19 -0.04
C HIS A 35 -8.60 -1.26 -1.02
N ARG A 36 -8.98 -1.32 -2.30
CA ARG A 36 -8.36 -0.48 -3.33
C ARG A 36 -8.51 1.01 -3.06
N GLN A 37 -9.72 1.43 -2.68
CA GLN A 37 -9.99 2.80 -2.29
C GLN A 37 -9.08 3.22 -1.12
N LYS A 38 -9.04 2.41 -0.05
CA LYS A 38 -8.28 2.72 1.16
C LYS A 38 -6.77 2.82 0.88
N ILE A 39 -6.19 1.86 0.18
CA ILE A 39 -4.76 1.89 -0.18
C ILE A 39 -4.46 3.07 -1.11
N TYR A 40 -5.35 3.40 -2.06
CA TYR A 40 -5.19 4.60 -2.89
C TYR A 40 -5.12 5.89 -2.05
N TYR A 41 -6.05 6.07 -1.10
CA TYR A 41 -6.05 7.26 -0.25
C TYR A 41 -4.79 7.34 0.63
N ALA A 42 -4.34 6.22 1.21
CA ALA A 42 -3.11 6.18 1.98
C ALA A 42 -1.89 6.55 1.11
N ALA A 43 -1.80 5.98 -0.09
CA ALA A 43 -0.65 6.19 -0.98
C ALA A 43 -0.61 7.58 -1.64
N VAL A 44 -1.77 8.16 -1.99
CA VAL A 44 -1.85 9.35 -2.87
C VAL A 44 -2.33 10.62 -2.16
N LYS A 45 -3.16 10.49 -1.11
CA LYS A 45 -3.78 11.63 -0.42
C LYS A 45 -3.20 11.86 0.96
N ASN A 46 -2.90 10.78 1.68
CA ASN A 46 -2.43 10.79 3.06
C ASN A 46 -1.01 10.24 3.15
N THR A 47 -0.20 10.40 2.08
CA THR A 47 1.16 9.89 2.03
C THR A 47 1.97 10.40 3.21
N TYR A 48 2.77 9.54 3.82
CA TYR A 48 3.64 9.94 4.92
C TYR A 48 4.76 10.87 4.42
N VAL A 49 4.82 12.09 4.95
CA VAL A 49 5.78 13.13 4.52
C VAL A 49 6.67 13.60 5.69
N PRO A 50 7.61 12.77 6.18
CA PRO A 50 8.48 13.12 7.30
C PRO A 50 9.52 14.18 6.90
N SER A 51 9.86 15.10 7.80
CA SER A 51 10.99 16.02 7.62
C SER A 51 12.31 15.36 8.03
N MET A 52 13.37 15.54 7.27
CA MET A 52 14.74 15.11 7.62
C MET A 52 15.56 16.22 8.28
N SER A 53 14.95 17.38 8.55
CA SER A 53 15.62 18.48 9.24
C SER A 53 16.05 18.07 10.66
N ALA A 54 17.15 18.67 11.12
CA ALA A 54 17.92 18.20 12.26
C ALA A 54 17.30 18.44 13.66
N ASP A 55 16.06 18.96 13.80
CA ASP A 55 15.50 19.33 15.11
C ASP A 55 13.95 19.33 15.16
N PRO A 56 13.30 18.86 16.27
CA PRO A 56 13.85 18.16 17.41
C PRO A 56 13.68 16.64 17.35
N ARG A 57 14.74 15.97 17.80
CA ARG A 57 14.68 14.58 18.27
C ARG A 57 14.25 14.60 19.75
N PRO A 58 13.37 13.69 20.19
CA PRO A 58 12.77 12.60 19.41
C PRO A 58 11.72 13.13 18.42
N ARG A 59 11.66 12.49 17.23
CA ARG A 59 10.62 12.80 16.24
C ARG A 59 9.25 12.60 16.89
N PRO A 60 8.21 13.36 16.48
CA PRO A 60 6.85 13.12 16.94
C PRO A 60 6.47 11.66 16.69
N MET A 61 5.74 11.08 17.63
CA MET A 61 5.19 9.73 17.49
C MET A 61 4.38 9.65 16.19
N ILE A 62 4.59 8.57 15.46
CA ILE A 62 3.86 8.26 14.23
C ILE A 62 2.35 8.33 14.46
N ALA A 63 1.64 8.93 13.51
CA ALA A 63 0.18 8.98 13.56
C ALA A 63 -0.41 7.58 13.41
N GLU A 64 -1.60 7.34 13.97
CA GLU A 64 -2.25 6.03 13.90
C GLU A 64 -2.47 5.57 12.46
N SER A 65 -2.88 6.49 11.57
CA SER A 65 -3.03 6.20 10.14
C SER A 65 -1.73 5.71 9.51
N ASP A 66 -0.60 6.29 9.90
CA ASP A 66 0.71 5.92 9.39
C ASP A 66 1.20 4.60 9.98
N PHE A 67 0.90 4.31 11.25
CA PHE A 67 1.12 3.00 11.86
C PHE A 67 0.38 1.90 11.07
N LEU A 68 -0.93 2.10 10.82
CA LEU A 68 -1.76 1.12 10.10
C LEU A 68 -1.26 0.90 8.66
N ASP A 69 -0.90 1.98 7.97
CA ASP A 69 -0.43 1.92 6.59
C ASP A 69 0.99 1.35 6.45
N THR A 70 1.84 1.50 7.46
CA THR A 70 3.19 0.89 7.51
C THR A 70 3.13 -0.61 7.69
N CYS A 71 2.15 -1.09 8.47
CA CYS A 71 1.98 -2.50 8.73
C CYS A 71 1.43 -3.27 7.52
N ASN A 72 1.71 -4.58 7.51
CA ASN A 72 1.28 -5.53 6.49
C ASN A 72 1.73 -5.16 5.06
N LYS A 73 2.84 -4.40 4.96
CA LYS A 73 3.54 -4.08 3.72
C LYS A 73 4.88 -4.78 3.65
N SER A 74 5.33 -5.09 2.46
CA SER A 74 6.60 -5.80 2.24
C SER A 74 7.78 -4.87 2.02
N VAL A 75 7.56 -3.63 1.53
CA VAL A 75 8.65 -2.68 1.30
C VAL A 75 8.21 -1.21 1.41
N PRO A 76 9.01 -0.30 1.98
CA PRO A 76 8.84 1.13 1.77
C PRO A 76 9.41 1.56 0.41
N ILE A 77 8.65 2.41 -0.29
CA ILE A 77 9.11 3.14 -1.47
C ILE A 77 9.31 4.59 -1.07
N PHE A 78 10.56 4.99 -0.94
CA PHE A 78 10.95 6.38 -0.75
C PHE A 78 10.91 7.12 -2.08
N ILE A 79 10.02 8.10 -2.17
CA ILE A 79 9.90 8.97 -3.33
C ILE A 79 10.62 10.26 -2.97
N LEU A 80 11.80 10.44 -3.55
CA LEU A 80 12.66 11.58 -3.25
C LEU A 80 12.08 12.86 -3.84
N HIS A 81 12.51 14.02 -3.33
CA HIS A 81 12.11 15.28 -3.93
C HIS A 81 12.92 15.53 -5.21
N GLY A 82 12.21 15.85 -6.28
CA GLY A 82 12.74 16.57 -7.43
C GLY A 82 11.93 17.86 -7.63
N ASP A 83 12.46 18.80 -8.41
CA ASP A 83 11.69 19.96 -8.87
C ASP A 83 10.77 19.53 -10.04
N PRO A 84 9.43 19.72 -10.00
CA PRO A 84 8.62 20.31 -8.94
C PRO A 84 7.76 19.29 -8.18
N TYR A 85 7.76 19.43 -6.85
CA TYR A 85 6.80 18.90 -5.86
C TYR A 85 5.32 18.99 -6.30
N GLN A 86 5.03 19.88 -7.25
CA GLN A 86 3.71 20.16 -7.82
C GLN A 86 3.09 18.93 -8.50
N ARG A 87 3.89 17.94 -8.92
CA ARG A 87 3.43 16.76 -9.67
C ARG A 87 3.24 15.50 -8.82
N MET A 88 3.44 15.58 -7.52
CA MET A 88 3.43 14.42 -6.63
C MET A 88 2.09 13.67 -6.65
N ALA A 89 0.96 14.36 -6.75
CA ALA A 89 -0.35 13.71 -6.83
C ALA A 89 -0.53 12.89 -8.12
N LEU A 90 -0.03 13.40 -9.25
CA LEU A 90 -0.04 12.68 -10.53
C LEU A 90 0.89 11.47 -10.44
N PHE A 91 2.13 11.70 -10.01
CA PHE A 91 3.16 10.66 -9.90
C PHE A 91 2.74 9.50 -8.98
N THR A 92 2.29 9.80 -7.76
CA THR A 92 1.82 8.77 -6.81
C THR A 92 0.56 8.06 -7.31
N THR A 93 -0.33 8.73 -8.06
CA THR A 93 -1.47 8.08 -8.71
C THR A 93 -0.99 7.04 -9.73
N ILE A 94 -0.08 7.42 -10.63
CA ILE A 94 0.49 6.54 -11.66
C ILE A 94 1.18 5.34 -11.02
N LEU A 95 2.06 5.60 -10.05
CA LEU A 95 2.83 4.58 -9.35
C LEU A 95 1.91 3.60 -8.61
N HIS A 96 0.89 4.11 -7.90
CA HIS A 96 -0.09 3.26 -7.22
C HIS A 96 -0.85 2.37 -8.20
N ILE A 97 -1.34 2.92 -9.33
CA ILE A 97 -2.08 2.14 -10.33
C ILE A 97 -1.21 1.01 -10.88
N TYR A 98 0.03 1.32 -11.25
CA TYR A 98 0.99 0.33 -11.77
C TYR A 98 1.24 -0.79 -10.76
N ILE A 99 1.65 -0.45 -9.54
CA ILE A 99 2.01 -1.44 -8.52
C ILE A 99 0.79 -2.27 -8.10
N TYR A 100 -0.37 -1.62 -7.90
CA TYR A 100 -1.59 -2.32 -7.49
C TYR A 100 -2.02 -3.33 -8.55
N ARG A 101 -2.02 -2.99 -9.84
CA ARG A 101 -2.38 -3.93 -10.92
C ARG A 101 -1.42 -5.10 -11.04
N ARG A 102 -0.15 -4.90 -10.71
CA ARG A 102 0.88 -5.94 -10.79
C ARG A 102 0.79 -6.92 -9.61
N TRP A 103 0.54 -6.41 -8.42
CA TRP A 103 0.39 -7.22 -7.21
C TRP A 103 -0.97 -7.92 -7.12
N PHE A 104 -2.04 -7.18 -7.41
CA PHE A 104 -3.41 -7.65 -7.19
C PHE A 104 -3.87 -8.63 -8.26
N ARG A 105 -4.20 -9.84 -7.81
CA ARG A 105 -4.91 -10.88 -8.56
C ARG A 105 -6.40 -10.83 -8.18
N PRO A 106 -7.30 -10.52 -9.12
CA PRO A 106 -8.75 -10.53 -8.89
C PRO A 106 -9.22 -11.79 -8.20
N TYR A 107 -10.06 -11.63 -7.18
CA TYR A 107 -10.61 -12.66 -6.30
C TYR A 107 -9.61 -13.45 -5.46
N ARG A 108 -8.33 -13.49 -5.83
CA ARG A 108 -7.34 -14.42 -5.27
C ARG A 108 -6.35 -13.80 -4.29
N SER A 109 -6.21 -12.48 -4.30
CA SER A 109 -5.28 -11.81 -3.38
C SER A 109 -5.86 -11.78 -1.97
N ASP A 110 -5.07 -12.17 -0.98
CA ASP A 110 -5.39 -11.88 0.42
C ASP A 110 -5.19 -10.38 0.68
N ILE A 111 -6.27 -9.71 1.06
CA ILE A 111 -6.36 -8.23 1.23
C ILE A 111 -6.69 -7.84 2.68
N GLU A 112 -6.90 -8.86 3.52
CA GLU A 112 -7.21 -8.72 4.93
C GLU A 112 -6.10 -7.99 5.66
N GLY A 113 -6.49 -7.06 6.54
CA GLY A 113 -5.54 -6.25 7.31
C GLY A 113 -4.81 -5.21 6.45
N ASP A 114 -5.44 -4.78 5.35
CA ASP A 114 -4.87 -3.79 4.43
C ASP A 114 -3.54 -4.24 3.81
N ARG A 115 -3.38 -5.56 3.62
CA ARG A 115 -2.17 -6.16 3.04
C ARG A 115 -1.94 -5.59 1.64
N PHE A 116 -0.74 -5.10 1.38
CA PHE A 116 -0.34 -4.61 0.08
C PHE A 116 1.19 -4.65 -0.04
N ILE A 117 1.76 -4.66 -1.23
CA ILE A 117 3.20 -4.89 -1.37
C ILE A 117 4.06 -3.75 -0.81
N CYS A 118 3.58 -2.50 -0.80
CA CYS A 118 4.41 -1.36 -0.44
C CYS A 118 3.72 -0.21 0.30
N LYS A 119 4.51 0.61 1.00
CA LYS A 119 4.13 1.94 1.53
C LYS A 119 4.88 3.04 0.81
N PHE A 120 4.23 4.15 0.46
CA PHE A 120 4.91 5.34 -0.06
C PHE A 120 5.34 6.27 1.06
N ILE A 121 6.58 6.76 0.99
CA ILE A 121 7.15 7.72 1.95
C ILE A 121 7.84 8.84 1.17
N ILE A 122 7.52 10.09 1.50
CA ILE A 122 8.08 11.27 0.82
C ILE A 122 8.91 12.08 1.84
N PRO A 123 10.20 11.78 2.03
CA PRO A 123 11.03 12.46 3.03
C PRO A 123 11.39 13.86 2.54
N ARG A 124 11.09 14.92 3.30
CA ARG A 124 11.52 16.31 3.03
C ARG A 124 12.90 16.58 3.61
N ASP A 125 13.55 17.65 3.15
CA ASP A 125 14.76 18.20 3.77
C ASP A 125 15.96 17.23 3.73
N LEU A 126 16.08 16.47 2.65
CA LEU A 126 17.22 15.58 2.42
C LEU A 126 18.55 16.36 2.44
N PRO A 127 19.64 15.77 2.97
CA PRO A 127 20.89 16.48 3.18
C PRO A 127 21.62 16.89 1.89
N ASP A 128 21.33 16.24 0.77
CA ASP A 128 21.94 16.52 -0.53
C ASP A 128 20.87 16.71 -1.61
N ASN A 129 21.16 17.56 -2.59
CA ASN A 129 20.35 17.77 -3.78
C ASN A 129 20.42 16.57 -4.74
N SER A 130 21.48 15.75 -4.67
CA SER A 130 21.60 14.52 -5.46
C SER A 130 20.78 13.38 -4.84
N PRO A 131 19.69 12.90 -5.47
CA PRO A 131 18.77 11.93 -4.88
C PRO A 131 19.45 10.60 -4.47
N THR A 132 20.48 10.19 -5.20
CA THR A 132 21.21 8.94 -4.97
C THR A 132 22.57 9.16 -4.28
N SER A 133 22.79 10.31 -3.64
CA SER A 133 24.03 10.52 -2.88
C SER A 133 24.10 9.60 -1.67
N GLN A 134 25.31 9.33 -1.20
CA GLN A 134 25.52 8.51 -0.01
C GLN A 134 24.83 9.10 1.22
N SER A 135 24.93 10.43 1.40
CA SER A 135 24.31 11.15 2.51
C SER A 135 22.79 10.97 2.53
N ASN A 136 22.16 11.00 1.35
CA ASN A 136 20.73 10.75 1.24
C ASN A 136 20.38 9.30 1.58
N ILE A 137 21.11 8.31 1.07
CA ILE A 137 20.87 6.90 1.40
C ILE A 137 20.99 6.65 2.91
N ASP A 138 22.03 7.18 3.56
CA ASP A 138 22.21 7.04 5.02
C ASP A 138 21.07 7.69 5.81
N ALA A 139 20.60 8.86 5.34
CA ALA A 139 19.46 9.55 5.93
C ALA A 139 18.17 8.73 5.80
N LEU A 140 17.92 8.11 4.64
CA LEU A 140 16.76 7.24 4.42
C LEU A 140 16.81 5.99 5.30
N LEU A 141 17.98 5.36 5.43
CA LEU A 141 18.18 4.22 6.33
C LEU A 141 17.92 4.60 7.79
N TYR A 142 18.40 5.77 8.24
CA TYR A 142 18.12 6.29 9.58
C TYR A 142 16.61 6.51 9.79
N LEU A 143 15.95 7.19 8.85
CA LEU A 143 14.50 7.44 8.92
C LEU A 143 13.71 6.13 8.96
N HIS A 144 14.10 5.16 8.15
CA HIS A 144 13.45 3.86 8.09
C HIS A 144 13.61 3.07 9.40
N GLY A 145 14.81 3.06 9.98
CA GLY A 145 15.07 2.43 11.27
C GLY A 145 14.25 3.07 12.40
N ASP A 146 14.17 4.41 12.42
CA ASP A 146 13.34 5.15 13.36
C ASP A 146 11.84 4.83 13.18
N LEU A 147 11.35 4.81 11.93
CA LEU A 147 9.97 4.41 11.60
C LEU A 147 9.64 3.00 12.11
N CYS A 148 10.52 2.03 11.87
CA CYS A 148 10.34 0.65 12.34
C CYS A 148 10.26 0.59 13.87
N THR A 149 11.17 1.31 14.56
CA THR A 149 11.21 1.37 16.03
C THR A 149 9.93 2.00 16.60
N GLN A 150 9.42 3.06 15.97
CA GLN A 150 8.17 3.69 16.38
C GLN A 150 6.98 2.75 16.22
N VAL A 151 6.87 2.05 15.08
CA VAL A 151 5.78 1.09 14.83
C VAL A 151 5.80 -0.05 15.86
N GLU A 152 6.98 -0.62 16.15
CA GLU A 152 7.12 -1.65 17.18
C GLU A 152 6.67 -1.12 18.56
N SER A 153 7.05 0.12 18.90
CA SER A 153 6.67 0.76 20.17
C SER A 153 5.16 1.05 20.28
N CYS A 154 4.48 1.34 19.17
CA CYS A 154 3.04 1.61 19.16
C CYS A 154 2.22 0.44 19.72
N HIS A 155 2.65 -0.82 19.53
CA HIS A 155 1.89 -1.96 20.05
C HIS A 155 1.75 -1.91 21.56
N SER A 156 2.85 -1.70 22.30
CA SER A 156 2.80 -1.60 23.76
C SER A 156 1.99 -0.38 24.22
N ILE A 157 2.05 0.72 23.47
CA ILE A 157 1.28 1.94 23.78
C ILE A 157 -0.22 1.65 23.65
N TYR A 158 -0.63 0.97 22.58
CA TYR A 158 -2.03 0.63 22.35
C TYR A 158 -2.54 -0.40 23.35
N ASP A 159 -1.73 -1.39 23.74
CA ASP A 159 -2.09 -2.33 24.83
C ASP A 159 -2.39 -1.57 26.13
N GLN A 160 -1.53 -0.61 26.51
CA GLN A 160 -1.74 0.21 27.70
C GLN A 160 -2.98 1.11 27.58
N GLN A 161 -3.26 1.67 26.41
CA GLN A 161 -4.45 2.49 26.18
C GLN A 161 -5.73 1.66 26.30
N LEU A 162 -5.77 0.46 25.69
CA LEU A 162 -6.92 -0.44 25.75
C LEU A 162 -7.17 -0.99 27.16
N ALA A 163 -6.12 -1.16 27.97
CA ALA A 163 -6.24 -1.59 29.36
C ALA A 163 -6.80 -0.51 30.31
N ARG A 164 -6.67 0.78 29.95
CA ARG A 164 -7.07 1.93 30.78
C ARG A 164 -8.51 2.39 30.58
N THR A 165 -9.28 1.70 29.76
CA THR A 165 -10.59 2.20 29.32
C THR A 165 -11.62 2.17 30.46
N ASP A 166 -11.84 3.32 31.10
CA ASP A 166 -12.98 3.62 31.98
C ASP A 166 -14.28 3.81 31.16
N ASP A 167 -15.44 3.65 31.78
CA ASP A 167 -16.74 3.77 31.10
C ASP A 167 -17.05 5.19 30.56
N ASP A 168 -16.34 6.22 31.04
CA ASP A 168 -16.60 7.65 30.79
C ASP A 168 -15.67 8.32 29.74
N ILE A 169 -15.30 7.58 28.69
CA ILE A 169 -14.51 8.13 27.58
C ILE A 169 -15.38 8.83 26.51
N SER A 170 -14.83 9.86 25.86
CA SER A 170 -15.54 10.60 24.81
C SER A 170 -15.89 9.71 23.61
N PHE A 171 -16.90 10.09 22.83
CA PHE A 171 -17.27 9.37 21.60
C PHE A 171 -16.09 9.29 20.61
N GLN A 172 -15.29 10.36 20.49
CA GLN A 172 -14.11 10.39 19.64
C GLN A 172 -13.05 9.39 20.10
N GLU A 173 -12.80 9.30 21.42
CA GLU A 173 -11.85 8.33 21.96
C GLU A 173 -12.37 6.90 21.76
N ARG A 174 -13.69 6.65 21.88
CA ARG A 174 -14.28 5.33 21.54
C ARG A 174 -14.02 4.96 20.08
N LEU A 175 -14.22 5.88 19.14
CA LEU A 175 -13.94 5.63 17.72
C LEU A 175 -12.44 5.37 17.45
N ARG A 176 -11.56 6.10 18.12
CA ARG A 176 -10.12 5.91 18.06
C ARG A 176 -9.70 4.54 18.60
N LEU A 177 -10.21 4.16 19.78
CA LEU A 177 -9.96 2.83 20.38
C LEU A 177 -10.47 1.69 19.49
N LEU A 178 -11.60 1.86 18.80
CA LEU A 178 -12.07 0.87 17.81
C LEU A 178 -11.07 0.66 16.66
N THR A 179 -10.33 1.71 16.29
CA THR A 179 -9.33 1.67 15.22
C THR A 179 -8.09 0.89 15.67
N ILE A 180 -7.63 1.12 16.90
CA ILE A 180 -6.43 0.45 17.43
C ILE A 180 -6.72 -0.89 18.12
N ARG A 181 -8.00 -1.25 18.39
CA ARG A 181 -8.37 -2.52 19.05
C ARG A 181 -7.79 -3.76 18.36
N ASN A 182 -7.57 -3.66 17.05
CA ASN A 182 -7.04 -4.73 16.22
C ASN A 182 -5.55 -4.54 15.88
N HIS A 183 -4.82 -3.68 16.60
CA HIS A 183 -3.41 -3.35 16.32
C HIS A 183 -2.51 -4.58 16.25
N LYS A 184 -2.79 -5.66 17.01
CA LYS A 184 -2.07 -6.94 16.93
C LYS A 184 -2.06 -7.60 15.55
N PHE A 185 -3.00 -7.24 14.67
CA PHE A 185 -3.07 -7.71 13.29
C PHE A 185 -2.40 -6.75 12.30
N TYR A 186 -1.82 -5.66 12.77
CA TYR A 186 -1.02 -4.75 11.98
C TYR A 186 0.44 -5.05 12.30
N VAL A 187 1.06 -5.90 11.46
CA VAL A 187 2.39 -6.45 11.71
C VAL A 187 3.41 -5.79 10.80
N LEU A 188 4.50 -5.27 11.38
CA LEU A 188 5.69 -4.85 10.64
C LEU A 188 6.38 -6.08 10.05
N GLN A 189 6.39 -6.20 8.71
CA GLN A 189 6.93 -7.39 8.05
C GLN A 189 8.47 -7.40 8.08
N PRO A 190 9.11 -8.57 8.23
CA PRO A 190 10.57 -8.68 8.13
C PRO A 190 11.14 -8.09 6.83
N LEU A 191 10.50 -8.31 5.69
CA LEU A 191 10.91 -7.72 4.41
C LEU A 191 10.87 -6.18 4.43
N PHE A 192 9.88 -5.60 5.11
CA PHE A 192 9.79 -4.16 5.26
C PHE A 192 10.99 -3.59 6.01
N ARG A 193 11.51 -4.34 6.98
CA ARG A 193 12.70 -3.98 7.76
C ARG A 193 14.00 -4.19 6.97
N ALA A 194 14.02 -5.14 6.04
CA ALA A 194 15.23 -5.58 5.34
C ALA A 194 15.59 -4.79 4.08
N LEU A 195 14.59 -4.23 3.40
CA LEU A 195 14.74 -3.70 2.05
C LEU A 195 14.03 -2.36 1.89
N LEU A 196 14.61 -1.43 1.15
CA LEU A 196 13.98 -0.19 0.72
C LEU A 196 14.03 -0.09 -0.81
N VAL A 197 13.02 0.54 -1.40
CA VAL A 197 13.08 1.01 -2.79
C VAL A 197 13.10 2.53 -2.78
N VAL A 198 13.97 3.11 -3.59
CA VAL A 198 14.18 4.55 -3.71
C VAL A 198 13.89 4.97 -5.14
N PHE A 199 12.93 5.87 -5.30
CA PHE A 199 12.51 6.43 -6.56
C PHE A 199 12.91 7.90 -6.64
N SER A 200 13.66 8.25 -7.67
CA SER A 200 14.00 9.65 -7.99
C SER A 200 13.03 10.19 -9.05
N PRO A 201 12.25 11.23 -8.78
CA PRO A 201 11.36 11.82 -9.78
C PRO A 201 12.10 12.37 -11.01
N ALA A 202 13.40 12.67 -10.91
CA ALA A 202 14.21 13.10 -12.04
C ALA A 202 14.36 12.02 -13.13
N ASP A 203 14.14 10.75 -12.77
CA ASP A 203 14.17 9.63 -13.71
C ASP A 203 12.81 9.42 -14.43
N TRP A 204 11.76 10.11 -13.98
CA TRP A 204 10.41 10.00 -14.54
C TRP A 204 10.14 11.09 -15.58
N SER A 205 9.85 10.67 -16.81
CA SER A 205 9.62 11.52 -17.99
C SER A 205 8.16 11.50 -18.45
N ASN A 206 7.21 11.51 -17.49
CA ASN A 206 5.76 11.53 -17.73
C ASN A 206 5.17 10.21 -18.24
N GLU A 207 5.87 9.10 -18.02
CA GLU A 207 5.31 7.78 -18.26
C GLU A 207 3.99 7.63 -17.49
N ASP A 208 2.99 7.08 -18.17
CA ASP A 208 1.72 6.70 -17.58
C ASP A 208 1.83 5.37 -16.82
N SER A 209 0.73 4.90 -16.25
CA SER A 209 0.67 3.68 -15.44
C SER A 209 0.91 2.41 -16.25
N SER A 210 0.97 2.48 -17.58
CA SER A 210 1.34 1.35 -18.44
C SER A 210 2.84 1.32 -18.75
N ALA A 211 3.53 2.47 -18.68
CA ALA A 211 4.93 2.61 -19.06
C ALA A 211 5.89 2.83 -17.88
N ILE A 212 5.41 3.28 -16.72
CA ILE A 212 6.25 3.64 -15.56
C ILE A 212 7.13 2.48 -15.05
N GLY A 213 6.77 1.23 -15.34
CA GLY A 213 7.58 0.06 -14.99
C GLY A 213 9.01 0.08 -15.53
N LYS A 214 9.28 0.82 -16.62
CA LYS A 214 10.63 0.96 -17.19
C LYS A 214 11.50 1.98 -16.48
N VAL A 215 10.90 2.84 -15.65
CA VAL A 215 11.62 3.92 -14.98
C VAL A 215 12.62 3.33 -13.98
N PRO A 216 13.88 3.80 -13.96
CA PRO A 216 14.87 3.34 -13.00
C PRO A 216 14.49 3.61 -11.55
N VAL A 217 14.82 2.66 -10.67
CA VAL A 217 14.76 2.80 -9.21
C VAL A 217 16.02 2.20 -8.58
N THR A 218 16.26 2.52 -7.33
CA THR A 218 17.34 1.94 -6.53
C THR A 218 16.77 1.05 -5.43
N ILE A 219 17.26 -0.18 -5.33
CA ILE A 219 16.95 -1.08 -4.23
C ILE A 219 18.10 -1.02 -3.22
N VAL A 220 17.79 -0.83 -1.94
CA VAL A 220 18.78 -0.68 -0.86
C VAL A 220 18.53 -1.75 0.20
N ARG A 221 19.57 -2.49 0.57
CA ARG A 221 19.52 -3.41 1.72
C ARG A 221 19.81 -2.65 3.00
N THR A 222 19.00 -2.85 4.03
CA THR A 222 19.20 -2.19 5.33
C THR A 222 20.25 -2.89 6.19
N GLY A 223 20.52 -4.17 5.89
CA GLY A 223 21.34 -5.06 6.71
C GLY A 223 20.56 -5.76 7.83
N ILE A 224 19.26 -5.46 8.00
CA ILE A 224 18.40 -6.16 8.95
C ILE A 224 17.84 -7.40 8.27
N GLU A 225 18.27 -8.59 8.69
CA GLU A 225 17.78 -9.86 8.16
C GLU A 225 16.97 -10.68 9.18
N ASP A 226 16.78 -10.14 10.38
CA ASP A 226 16.01 -10.80 11.45
C ASP A 226 14.58 -11.09 11.01
N GLY A 227 14.21 -12.37 11.05
CA GLY A 227 12.88 -12.86 10.69
C GLY A 227 12.71 -13.17 9.19
N LEU A 228 13.75 -13.02 8.37
CA LEU A 228 13.75 -13.56 7.01
C LEU A 228 13.98 -15.07 7.02
N SER A 229 13.38 -15.77 6.05
CA SER A 229 13.55 -17.21 5.84
C SER A 229 14.96 -17.56 5.37
N GLU A 230 15.57 -16.67 4.59
CA GLU A 230 16.91 -16.82 4.03
C GLU A 230 17.57 -15.44 3.85
N PRO A 231 18.91 -15.37 3.79
CA PRO A 231 19.64 -14.12 3.53
C PRO A 231 19.15 -13.40 2.26
N LEU A 232 19.25 -12.06 2.25
CA LEU A 232 18.77 -11.25 1.15
C LEU A 232 19.89 -11.01 0.13
N THR A 233 19.78 -11.66 -1.02
CA THR A 233 20.72 -11.54 -2.15
C THR A 233 20.02 -10.99 -3.40
N PHE A 234 20.80 -10.34 -4.28
CA PHE A 234 20.30 -9.87 -5.58
C PHE A 234 20.53 -10.87 -6.72
N GLU A 235 20.97 -12.09 -6.42
CA GLU A 235 21.19 -13.14 -7.42
C GLU A 235 19.98 -13.38 -8.34
N PRO A 236 18.72 -13.38 -7.84
CA PRO A 236 17.55 -13.60 -8.70
C PRO A 236 17.30 -12.50 -9.75
N ILE A 237 17.97 -11.34 -9.63
CA ILE A 237 17.84 -10.20 -10.54
C ILE A 237 19.18 -9.71 -11.10
N ALA A 238 20.24 -10.52 -10.96
CA ALA A 238 21.61 -10.12 -11.34
C ALA A 238 21.73 -9.67 -12.81
N ASP A 239 20.98 -10.31 -13.71
CA ASP A 239 20.92 -10.00 -15.14
C ASP A 239 20.13 -8.72 -15.47
N LYS A 240 19.32 -8.23 -14.53
CA LYS A 240 18.46 -7.04 -14.69
C LYS A 240 18.99 -5.81 -13.94
N ILE A 241 20.09 -5.94 -13.22
CA ILE A 241 20.76 -4.83 -12.55
C ILE A 241 21.51 -3.99 -13.58
N THR A 242 21.20 -2.70 -13.63
CA THR A 242 21.83 -1.75 -14.55
C THR A 242 23.09 -1.12 -13.95
N SER A 243 23.16 -0.98 -12.62
CA SER A 243 24.38 -0.58 -11.93
C SER A 243 24.40 -1.04 -10.46
N TYR A 244 25.60 -1.30 -9.96
CA TYR A 244 25.86 -1.50 -8.53
C TYR A 244 26.25 -0.16 -7.91
N LEU A 245 25.60 0.19 -6.82
CA LEU A 245 25.86 1.40 -6.05
C LEU A 245 26.58 1.04 -4.74
N SER A 246 27.05 2.05 -4.02
CA SER A 246 27.63 1.88 -2.71
C SER A 246 26.61 1.27 -1.72
N HIS A 247 27.09 0.68 -0.62
CA HIS A 247 26.27 0.23 0.52
C HIS A 247 25.29 -0.91 0.20
N GLY A 248 25.65 -1.76 -0.76
CA GLY A 248 24.83 -2.91 -1.12
C GLY A 248 23.49 -2.51 -1.74
N ALA A 249 23.47 -1.36 -2.43
CA ALA A 249 22.35 -0.91 -3.24
C ALA A 249 22.58 -1.22 -4.73
N VAL A 250 21.50 -1.42 -5.47
CA VAL A 250 21.52 -1.70 -6.91
C VAL A 250 20.47 -0.89 -7.64
N ARG A 251 20.76 -0.50 -8.87
CA ARG A 251 19.82 0.18 -9.76
C ARG A 251 19.21 -0.83 -10.74
N CYS A 252 17.91 -0.78 -10.93
CA CYS A 252 17.18 -1.59 -11.89
C CYS A 252 15.90 -0.86 -12.33
N SER A 253 15.05 -1.47 -13.16
CA SER A 253 13.73 -0.90 -13.46
C SER A 253 12.77 -1.06 -12.26
N LEU A 254 11.79 -0.17 -12.16
CA LEU A 254 10.69 -0.28 -11.19
C LEU A 254 10.01 -1.66 -11.30
N GLU A 255 9.79 -2.12 -12.52
CA GLU A 255 9.25 -3.45 -12.80
C GLU A 255 10.06 -4.56 -12.11
N THR A 256 11.38 -4.54 -12.31
CA THR A 256 12.29 -5.53 -11.70
C THR A 256 12.25 -5.46 -10.17
N ALA A 257 12.21 -4.25 -9.61
CA ALA A 257 12.15 -4.07 -8.16
C ALA A 257 10.86 -4.63 -7.55
N ILE A 258 9.71 -4.33 -8.16
CA ILE A 258 8.42 -4.85 -7.68
C ILE A 258 8.33 -6.37 -7.84
N ASP A 259 8.78 -6.91 -8.98
CA ASP A 259 8.81 -8.36 -9.19
C ASP A 259 9.73 -9.06 -8.18
N PHE A 260 10.87 -8.45 -7.85
CA PHE A 260 11.79 -8.96 -6.84
C PHE A 260 11.16 -8.94 -5.43
N VAL A 261 10.48 -7.85 -5.04
CA VAL A 261 9.80 -7.78 -3.73
C VAL A 261 8.67 -8.80 -3.66
N MET A 262 7.90 -9.00 -4.74
CA MET A 262 6.85 -10.03 -4.80
C MET A 262 7.43 -11.44 -4.74
N LEU A 263 8.59 -11.69 -5.36
CA LEU A 263 9.33 -12.96 -5.24
C LEU A 263 9.74 -13.23 -3.79
N LEU A 264 10.30 -12.22 -3.12
CA LEU A 264 10.68 -12.31 -1.71
C LEU A 264 9.45 -12.54 -0.81
N GLU A 265 8.35 -11.80 -1.02
CA GLU A 265 7.10 -11.99 -0.25
C GLU A 265 6.57 -13.42 -0.41
N ALA A 266 6.60 -13.97 -1.63
CA ALA A 266 6.20 -15.35 -1.88
C ALA A 266 7.13 -16.36 -1.19
N ARG A 267 8.44 -16.09 -1.13
CA ARG A 267 9.42 -16.90 -0.40
C ARG A 267 9.09 -16.91 1.10
N GLU A 268 8.89 -15.74 1.71
CA GLU A 268 8.57 -15.64 3.14
C GLU A 268 7.22 -16.31 3.46
N ALA A 269 6.22 -16.10 2.61
CA ALA A 269 4.91 -16.74 2.75
C ALA A 269 4.99 -18.27 2.61
N ALA A 270 5.88 -18.80 1.77
CA ALA A 270 6.09 -20.24 1.65
C ALA A 270 6.79 -20.83 2.89
N ALA A 271 7.72 -20.09 3.50
CA ALA A 271 8.45 -20.52 4.68
C ALA A 271 7.63 -20.44 5.98
N PHE A 272 6.88 -19.35 6.16
CA PHE A 272 6.23 -19.03 7.44
C PHE A 272 4.70 -18.96 7.37
N GLY A 273 4.12 -18.96 6.16
CA GLY A 273 2.74 -18.56 5.95
C GLY A 273 2.58 -17.04 5.96
N LEU A 274 1.37 -16.57 5.67
CA LEU A 274 1.04 -15.14 5.71
C LEU A 274 0.89 -14.67 7.16
N ASN A 275 1.57 -13.57 7.51
CA ASN A 275 1.46 -12.91 8.80
C ASN A 275 0.98 -11.46 8.62
N PRO A 276 -0.11 -11.00 9.26
CA PRO A 276 -1.06 -11.80 10.02
C PRO A 276 -1.76 -12.83 9.12
N ASP A 277 -2.25 -13.92 9.74
CA ASP A 277 -3.09 -14.90 9.07
C ASP A 277 -4.39 -14.22 8.56
N PRO A 278 -4.63 -14.21 7.24
CA PRO A 278 -5.82 -13.62 6.67
C PRO A 278 -7.13 -14.18 7.24
N ALA A 279 -7.18 -15.47 7.61
CA ALA A 279 -8.37 -16.07 8.20
C ALA A 279 -8.64 -15.52 9.61
N ALA A 280 -7.60 -15.34 10.42
CA ALA A 280 -7.70 -14.75 11.75
C ALA A 280 -8.12 -13.27 11.68
N VAL A 281 -7.54 -12.51 10.75
CA VAL A 281 -7.91 -11.10 10.52
C VAL A 281 -9.36 -10.99 10.08
N TRP A 282 -9.77 -11.81 9.13
CA TRP A 282 -11.14 -11.86 8.63
C TRP A 282 -12.15 -12.05 9.77
N LYS A 283 -11.89 -13.05 10.63
CA LYS A 283 -12.73 -13.38 11.79
C LYS A 283 -12.89 -12.22 12.76
N MET A 284 -11.86 -11.38 12.94
CA MET A 284 -11.82 -10.33 13.96
C MET A 284 -12.19 -8.93 13.47
N MET A 285 -11.66 -8.50 12.31
CA MET A 285 -11.85 -7.11 11.84
C MET A 285 -13.15 -6.90 11.08
N PHE A 286 -13.54 -7.88 10.28
CA PHE A 286 -14.64 -7.71 9.34
C PHE A 286 -15.95 -8.28 9.88
N ASP A 287 -15.87 -9.21 10.83
CA ASP A 287 -16.99 -10.03 11.33
C ASP A 287 -17.87 -10.60 10.20
N GLY A 288 -17.33 -10.67 8.99
CA GLY A 288 -18.07 -10.82 7.76
C GLY A 288 -19.32 -9.93 7.65
N ARG A 289 -19.38 -8.70 8.18
CA ARG A 289 -20.64 -7.92 8.28
C ARG A 289 -21.50 -7.92 7.01
N ILE A 290 -20.89 -7.77 5.83
CA ILE A 290 -21.62 -7.88 4.55
C ILE A 290 -22.09 -9.33 4.34
N TYR A 291 -21.19 -10.30 4.44
CA TYR A 291 -21.51 -11.72 4.34
C TYR A 291 -22.57 -12.19 5.36
N LYS A 292 -22.47 -11.83 6.64
CA LYS A 292 -23.46 -12.12 7.70
C LYS A 292 -24.78 -11.38 7.49
N THR A 293 -24.76 -10.19 6.90
CA THR A 293 -26.01 -9.53 6.49
C THR A 293 -26.71 -10.33 5.41
N LEU A 294 -25.95 -10.94 4.49
CA LEU A 294 -26.48 -11.77 3.40
C LEU A 294 -26.82 -13.20 3.87
N ARG A 295 -26.05 -13.75 4.82
CA ARG A 295 -26.08 -15.15 5.28
C ARG A 295 -25.86 -15.21 6.81
N PRO A 296 -26.83 -14.76 7.63
CA PRO A 296 -26.66 -14.63 9.08
C PRO A 296 -26.48 -15.96 9.81
N THR A 297 -26.94 -17.07 9.22
CA THR A 297 -26.92 -18.41 9.82
C THR A 297 -25.77 -19.29 9.34
N GLU A 298 -24.98 -18.83 8.37
CA GLU A 298 -23.92 -19.65 7.76
C GLU A 298 -22.54 -19.30 8.29
N PRO A 299 -21.66 -20.31 8.48
CA PRO A 299 -20.29 -20.06 8.87
C PRO A 299 -19.51 -19.39 7.72
N THR A 300 -18.68 -18.40 8.07
CA THR A 300 -17.75 -17.74 7.13
C THR A 300 -16.58 -18.65 6.77
N ILE A 301 -16.23 -18.77 5.49
CA ILE A 301 -15.32 -19.82 4.94
C ILE A 301 -13.84 -19.39 4.91
N GLY A 302 -13.36 -18.74 5.96
CA GLY A 302 -11.95 -18.30 6.02
C GLY A 302 -11.70 -17.00 5.24
N PRO A 303 -10.50 -16.78 4.66
CA PRO A 303 -10.16 -15.50 4.05
C PRO A 303 -10.98 -15.22 2.80
N SER A 304 -11.21 -13.95 2.50
CA SER A 304 -12.09 -13.55 1.39
C SER A 304 -11.57 -14.00 0.03
N SER A 305 -10.28 -14.28 -0.10
CA SER A 305 -9.66 -14.86 -1.31
C SER A 305 -10.25 -16.20 -1.73
N ARG A 306 -10.99 -16.88 -0.85
CA ARG A 306 -11.67 -18.16 -1.09
C ARG A 306 -13.16 -18.04 -1.37
N PHE A 307 -13.73 -16.84 -1.35
CA PHE A 307 -15.18 -16.64 -1.48
C PHE A 307 -15.71 -16.84 -2.90
N VAL A 308 -14.81 -16.78 -3.89
CA VAL A 308 -15.17 -16.90 -5.29
C VAL A 308 -14.48 -18.11 -5.88
N ASP A 309 -15.28 -19.08 -6.33
CA ASP A 309 -14.79 -20.14 -7.19
C ASP A 309 -14.49 -19.57 -8.58
N THR A 310 -13.21 -19.25 -8.81
CA THR A 310 -12.74 -18.71 -10.09
C THR A 310 -12.80 -19.70 -11.26
N SER A 311 -13.13 -20.97 -11.03
CA SER A 311 -13.45 -21.91 -12.10
C SER A 311 -14.87 -21.67 -12.67
N GLN A 312 -15.77 -21.11 -11.86
CA GLN A 312 -17.14 -20.77 -12.25
C GLN A 312 -17.26 -19.30 -12.68
N ILE A 313 -16.66 -18.38 -11.91
CA ILE A 313 -16.64 -16.95 -12.25
C ILE A 313 -15.28 -16.60 -12.86
N THR A 314 -15.23 -16.65 -14.18
CA THR A 314 -13.98 -16.41 -14.93
C THR A 314 -13.71 -14.93 -15.19
N LYS A 315 -14.75 -14.07 -15.19
CA LYS A 315 -14.63 -12.63 -15.42
C LYS A 315 -14.63 -11.84 -14.11
N TRP A 316 -13.65 -10.97 -13.95
CA TRP A 316 -13.65 -10.00 -12.85
C TRP A 316 -14.76 -8.95 -13.03
N SER A 317 -15.51 -8.68 -11.97
CA SER A 317 -16.63 -7.74 -11.97
C SER A 317 -16.99 -7.26 -10.55
N GLY A 318 -17.84 -6.24 -10.47
CA GLY A 318 -18.31 -5.65 -9.23
C GLY A 318 -17.44 -4.48 -8.74
N PRO A 319 -17.57 -4.01 -7.50
CA PRO A 319 -16.89 -2.81 -7.03
C PRO A 319 -15.37 -2.82 -7.16
N GLY A 320 -14.69 -3.97 -6.98
CA GLY A 320 -13.25 -4.07 -7.22
C GLY A 320 -12.85 -3.68 -8.65
N GLU A 321 -13.59 -4.19 -9.65
CA GLU A 321 -13.37 -3.91 -11.07
C GLU A 321 -13.82 -2.49 -11.45
N ASN A 322 -14.95 -2.03 -10.91
CA ASN A 322 -15.41 -0.65 -11.09
C ASN A 322 -14.35 0.36 -10.62
N TRP A 323 -13.69 0.10 -9.49
CA TRP A 323 -12.58 0.93 -9.02
C TRP A 323 -11.38 0.84 -9.97
N ASP A 324 -11.05 -0.34 -10.54
CA ASP A 324 -9.99 -0.45 -11.55
C ASP A 324 -10.25 0.44 -12.77
N SER A 325 -11.48 0.39 -13.29
CA SER A 325 -11.84 1.05 -14.54
C SER A 325 -11.92 2.58 -14.41
N VAL A 326 -12.12 3.11 -13.20
CA VAL A 326 -12.15 4.55 -12.92
C VAL A 326 -10.75 5.13 -12.71
N LEU A 327 -9.79 4.36 -12.18
CA LEU A 327 -8.44 4.87 -11.88
C LEU A 327 -7.69 5.44 -13.09
N PRO A 328 -7.71 4.83 -14.30
CA PRO A 328 -7.14 5.43 -15.50
C PRO A 328 -7.79 6.77 -15.86
N ARG A 329 -9.08 6.98 -15.55
CA ARG A 329 -9.73 8.28 -15.77
C ARG A 329 -9.21 9.32 -14.80
N TRP A 330 -8.89 8.93 -13.57
CA TRP A 330 -8.26 9.81 -12.60
C TRP A 330 -6.84 10.16 -13.00
N GLU A 331 -6.08 9.21 -13.52
CA GLU A 331 -4.78 9.47 -14.14
C GLU A 331 -4.88 10.50 -15.27
N VAL A 332 -5.77 10.31 -16.24
CA VAL A 332 -6.04 11.28 -17.32
C VAL A 332 -6.43 12.65 -16.76
N TYR A 333 -7.30 12.68 -15.73
CA TYR A 333 -7.69 13.92 -15.06
C TYR A 333 -6.49 14.63 -14.41
N GLN A 334 -5.59 13.89 -13.75
CA GLN A 334 -4.39 14.46 -13.15
C GLN A 334 -3.41 14.98 -14.21
N PHE A 335 -3.25 14.28 -15.34
CA PHE A 335 -2.51 14.80 -16.49
C PHE A 335 -3.11 16.11 -17.02
N GLY A 336 -4.44 16.19 -17.12
CA GLY A 336 -5.14 17.41 -17.54
C GLY A 336 -4.94 18.58 -16.59
N ARG A 337 -5.02 18.33 -15.26
CA ARG A 337 -4.74 19.35 -14.24
C ARG A 337 -3.31 19.86 -14.31
N GLU A 338 -2.35 18.95 -14.52
CA GLU A 338 -0.96 19.32 -14.60
C GLU A 338 -0.67 20.15 -15.85
N LYS A 339 -1.26 19.79 -16.99
CA LYS A 339 -1.17 20.60 -18.22
C LYS A 339 -1.71 22.02 -18.01
N GLN A 340 -2.91 22.16 -17.44
CA GLN A 340 -3.50 23.47 -17.13
C GLN A 340 -2.63 24.31 -16.18
N ARG A 341 -1.95 23.63 -15.26
CA ARG A 341 -1.04 24.29 -14.33
C ARG A 341 0.18 24.86 -15.06
N LEU A 342 0.82 24.06 -15.92
CA LEU A 342 1.97 24.50 -16.73
C LEU A 342 1.59 25.67 -17.65
N ASP A 343 0.46 25.54 -18.36
CA ASP A 343 -0.06 26.58 -19.26
C ASP A 343 -0.37 27.91 -18.52
N SER A 344 -0.75 27.85 -17.25
CA SER A 344 -1.04 29.06 -16.44
C SER A 344 0.21 29.70 -15.82
N THR A 345 1.29 28.95 -15.59
CA THR A 345 2.61 29.51 -15.21
C THR A 345 3.32 30.21 -16.37
N ASP A 346 3.16 29.74 -17.60
CA ASP A 346 3.81 30.33 -18.79
C ASP A 346 3.07 31.59 -19.30
N GLY A 347 1.76 31.73 -19.02
CA GLY A 347 0.95 32.88 -19.45
C GLY A 347 1.02 34.13 -18.57
N GLY A 348 1.78 34.12 -17.48
CA GLY A 348 1.86 35.23 -16.51
C GLY A 348 3.01 36.23 -16.72
N GLY A 349 3.85 36.04 -17.75
CA GLY A 349 5.06 36.84 -17.98
C GLY A 349 4.89 38.09 -18.87
N ASP A 350 3.84 38.17 -19.68
CA ASP A 350 3.64 39.27 -20.63
C ASP A 350 2.60 40.27 -20.10
N GLY A 351 2.99 41.10 -19.14
CA GLY A 351 2.06 42.07 -18.55
C GLY A 351 2.66 43.08 -17.59
N ALA A 352 3.92 43.49 -17.77
CA ALA A 352 4.47 44.68 -17.12
C ALA A 352 5.63 45.24 -17.97
N SER A 353 5.27 46.07 -18.95
CA SER A 353 6.16 47.01 -19.62
C SER A 353 5.46 48.34 -19.77
#